data_AF-A0AA39U3R6-F1
#
_entry.id   AF-A0AA39U3R6-F1
#
_cell.length_a   1.000
_cell.length_b   1.000
_cell.length_c   1.000
_cell.angle_alpha   90.00
_cell.angle_beta   90.00
_cell.angle_gamma   90.00
#
_symmetry.space_group_name_H-M   'P 1'
#
loop_
_entity.id
_entity.type
_entity.pdbx_description
1 polymer ?
#
loop_
_entity_poly.entity_id
_entity_poly.type
_entity_poly.pdbx_seq_one_letter_code
_entity_poly.pdbx_strand_id
1 'polypeptide(L)'
;MDLIPNNDLSDKANRESLTAFYHQAEDWGRHLIGRAEELYDSQPTAIDEIRALLAHAFRELARAELARGRLQDWYIADGRADMGHNDAIRYIDDYIRVRARALLRRAGITYDLTWITNCDSPPQSQASHATGKFLDDAKQITASESPRPAHELTRTCFMDPKNKEQAYFFSDMGCVRIYAGKGAENDYIVAAPNVSAVRWSALAKARIWGVNAALPNPEDETQIYFFSGNRYVLISITEDGIIRGPNIITDKWPSLRQAGFATVDAVMPNPSNKEEAYFFSGSKYALVTIKPDSTDDTIINGPKDIQTEWPSLKKAGFTKVDAILPRQIEHGRAFFFSDDKYVDIKIVPGTLDDQIIDGPKDIAPNWTSLVLAGIYNRH
;
A
#
# COMPACT_ATOMS: atom_id res chain seq x y z
N MET A 1 -14.20 32.26 -3.90
CA MET A 1 -13.38 31.70 -4.99
C MET A 1 -12.00 32.24 -4.70
N ASP A 2 -11.30 31.58 -3.78
CA ASP A 2 -10.10 32.15 -3.20
C ASP A 2 -8.93 31.73 -4.08
N LEU A 3 -8.32 32.73 -4.70
CA LEU A 3 -7.16 32.57 -5.56
C LEU A 3 -6.01 32.02 -4.70
N ILE A 4 -5.26 31.05 -5.25
CA ILE A 4 -4.06 30.51 -4.58
C ILE A 4 -3.13 31.69 -4.25
N PRO A 5 -2.61 31.80 -3.01
CA PRO A 5 -1.76 32.91 -2.58
C PRO A 5 -0.56 33.15 -3.50
N ASN A 6 -0.08 34.39 -3.49
CA ASN A 6 0.90 34.95 -4.43
C ASN A 6 2.23 34.17 -4.50
N ASN A 7 2.94 34.27 -5.63
CA ASN A 7 4.13 33.44 -5.93
C ASN A 7 5.42 33.85 -5.19
N ASP A 8 5.43 34.95 -4.44
CA ASP A 8 6.63 35.41 -3.72
C ASP A 8 6.76 34.72 -2.35
N LEU A 9 7.46 33.60 -2.35
CA LEU A 9 7.73 32.79 -1.15
C LEU A 9 8.96 33.26 -0.35
N SER A 10 9.60 34.36 -0.75
CA SER A 10 10.66 34.98 0.05
C SER A 10 10.12 35.63 1.34
N ASP A 11 8.85 36.02 1.32
CA ASP A 11 8.11 36.53 2.48
C ASP A 11 7.60 35.39 3.38
N LYS A 12 7.79 35.55 4.70
CA LYS A 12 7.24 34.64 5.72
C LYS A 12 5.70 34.63 5.71
N ALA A 13 5.06 35.78 5.52
CA ALA A 13 3.60 35.88 5.54
C ALA A 13 2.94 35.12 4.38
N ASN A 14 3.56 35.15 3.19
CA ASN A 14 3.09 34.39 2.03
C ASN A 14 3.26 32.88 2.22
N ARG A 15 4.34 32.44 2.89
CA ARG A 15 4.55 31.03 3.25
C ARG A 15 3.50 30.53 4.22
N GLU A 16 3.28 31.26 5.31
CA GLU A 16 2.24 30.92 6.30
C GLU A 16 0.85 30.90 5.67
N SER A 17 0.56 31.83 4.76
CA SER A 17 -0.70 31.85 4.01
C SER A 17 -0.86 30.66 3.07
N LEU A 18 0.21 30.24 2.38
CA LEU A 18 0.19 29.08 1.48
C LEU A 18 0.10 27.76 2.26
N THR A 19 0.76 27.66 3.42
CA THR A 19 0.64 26.54 4.35
C THR A 19 -0.78 26.46 4.95
N ALA A 20 -1.37 27.59 5.33
CA ALA A 20 -2.75 27.63 5.82
C ALA A 20 -3.74 27.21 4.73
N PHE A 21 -3.54 27.68 3.49
CA PHE A 21 -4.34 27.27 2.33
C PHE A 21 -4.23 25.76 2.06
N TYR A 22 -3.02 25.20 2.16
CA TYR A 22 -2.79 23.76 2.04
C TYR A 22 -3.61 22.96 3.07
N HIS A 23 -3.51 23.31 4.35
CA HIS A 23 -4.25 22.62 5.42
C HIS A 23 -5.76 22.80 5.28
N GLN A 24 -6.22 23.97 4.86
CA GLN A 24 -7.63 24.22 4.61
C GLN A 24 -8.18 23.34 3.48
N ALA A 25 -7.45 23.23 2.37
CA ALA A 25 -7.83 22.38 1.24
C ALA A 25 -7.81 20.89 1.61
N GLU A 26 -6.83 20.46 2.41
CA GLU A 26 -6.80 19.12 3.02
C GLU A 26 -8.06 18.84 3.85
N ASP A 27 -8.34 19.70 4.85
CA ASP A 27 -9.44 19.51 5.79
C ASP A 27 -10.78 19.46 5.04
N TRP A 28 -10.92 20.31 4.02
CA TRP A 28 -12.09 20.28 3.16
C TRP A 28 -12.19 18.97 2.37
N GLY A 29 -11.10 18.51 1.76
CA GLY A 29 -11.06 17.22 1.06
C GLY A 29 -11.48 16.06 1.98
N ARG A 30 -10.96 16.02 3.21
CA ARG A 30 -11.34 15.01 4.22
C ARG A 30 -12.83 15.07 4.58
N HIS A 31 -13.36 16.27 4.82
CA HIS A 31 -14.77 16.45 5.15
C HIS A 31 -15.68 16.02 3.98
N LEU A 32 -15.33 16.37 2.74
CA LEU A 32 -16.11 16.01 1.55
C LEU A 32 -16.17 14.49 1.33
N ILE A 33 -15.05 13.78 1.54
CA ILE A 33 -15.04 12.32 1.53
C ILE A 33 -15.92 11.75 2.64
N GLY A 34 -15.80 12.25 3.88
CA GLY A 34 -16.65 11.81 4.99
C GLY A 34 -18.13 11.99 4.68
N ARG A 35 -18.50 13.14 4.10
CA ARG A 35 -19.88 13.42 3.70
C ARG A 35 -20.37 12.51 2.57
N ALA A 36 -19.51 12.19 1.60
CA ALA A 36 -19.84 11.26 0.53
C ALA A 36 -20.09 9.85 1.06
N GLU A 37 -19.30 9.40 2.03
CA GLU A 37 -19.50 8.10 2.69
C GLU A 37 -20.79 8.07 3.52
N GLU A 38 -21.06 9.10 4.33
CA GLU A 38 -22.33 9.25 5.07
C GLU A 38 -23.54 9.22 4.14
N LEU A 39 -23.44 9.90 3.00
CA LEU A 39 -24.51 9.93 1.99
C LEU A 39 -24.68 8.55 1.35
N TYR A 40 -23.60 7.85 1.03
CA TYR A 40 -23.69 6.49 0.49
C TYR A 40 -24.31 5.51 1.50
N ASP A 41 -23.91 5.56 2.76
CA ASP A 41 -24.42 4.65 3.78
C ASP A 41 -25.90 4.91 4.10
N SER A 42 -26.37 6.16 3.98
CA SER A 42 -27.79 6.52 4.18
C SER A 42 -28.66 6.41 2.93
N GLN A 43 -28.11 6.72 1.74
CA GLN A 43 -28.80 6.79 0.45
C GLN A 43 -27.87 6.32 -0.69
N PRO A 44 -27.63 5.00 -0.83
CA PRO A 44 -26.66 4.47 -1.80
C PRO A 44 -27.05 4.74 -3.26
N THR A 45 -28.31 5.12 -3.54
CA THR A 45 -28.80 5.48 -4.87
C THR A 45 -28.52 6.94 -5.24
N ALA A 46 -28.03 7.78 -4.32
CA ALA A 46 -27.69 9.20 -4.57
C ALA A 46 -26.36 9.35 -5.34
N ILE A 47 -26.20 8.59 -6.42
CA ILE A 47 -24.95 8.41 -7.16
C ILE A 47 -24.37 9.74 -7.68
N ASP A 48 -25.22 10.62 -8.20
CA ASP A 48 -24.78 11.90 -8.76
C ASP A 48 -24.27 12.86 -7.67
N GLU A 49 -24.90 12.85 -6.50
CA GLU A 49 -24.51 13.66 -5.35
C GLU A 49 -23.21 13.15 -4.73
N ILE A 50 -23.07 11.82 -4.62
CA ILE A 50 -21.83 11.17 -4.20
C ILE A 50 -20.70 11.50 -5.18
N ARG A 51 -20.94 11.41 -6.50
CA ARG A 51 -19.97 11.81 -7.52
C ARG A 51 -19.58 13.29 -7.39
N ALA A 52 -20.54 14.17 -7.15
CA ALA A 52 -20.28 15.59 -7.00
C ALA A 52 -19.37 15.90 -5.78
N LEU A 53 -19.64 15.25 -4.64
CA LEU A 53 -18.83 15.36 -3.42
C LEU A 53 -17.42 14.83 -3.65
N LEU A 54 -17.27 13.67 -4.29
CA LEU A 54 -15.97 13.08 -4.61
C LEU A 54 -15.18 13.94 -5.61
N ALA A 55 -15.83 14.44 -6.67
CA ALA A 55 -15.20 15.38 -7.61
C ALA A 55 -14.70 16.65 -6.91
N HIS A 56 -15.44 17.13 -5.91
CA HIS A 56 -15.05 18.28 -5.12
C HIS A 56 -13.85 17.95 -4.24
N ALA A 57 -13.86 16.78 -3.58
CA ALA A 57 -12.72 16.32 -2.78
C ALA A 57 -11.44 16.21 -3.62
N PHE A 58 -11.52 15.68 -4.85
CA PHE A 58 -10.38 15.63 -5.77
C PHE A 58 -9.89 17.02 -6.21
N ARG A 59 -10.80 17.97 -6.44
CA ARG A 59 -10.40 19.35 -6.78
C ARG A 59 -9.70 20.06 -5.63
N GLU A 60 -10.17 19.88 -4.39
CA GLU A 60 -9.48 20.43 -3.21
C GLU A 60 -8.13 19.76 -3.01
N LEU A 61 -8.02 18.47 -3.31
CA LEU A 61 -6.76 17.76 -3.29
C LEU A 61 -5.77 18.28 -4.34
N ALA A 62 -6.21 18.49 -5.59
CA ALA A 62 -5.39 19.09 -6.64
C ALA A 62 -4.91 20.51 -6.28
N ARG A 63 -5.73 21.29 -5.55
CA ARG A 63 -5.32 22.60 -5.01
C ARG A 63 -4.27 22.47 -3.92
N ALA A 64 -4.42 21.51 -3.01
CA ALA A 64 -3.42 21.20 -1.99
C ALA A 64 -2.09 20.77 -2.62
N GLU A 65 -2.13 19.93 -3.66
CA GLU A 65 -0.95 19.51 -4.43
C GLU A 65 -0.23 20.66 -5.11
N LEU A 66 -0.97 21.62 -5.69
CA LEU A 66 -0.39 22.80 -6.32
C LEU A 66 0.26 23.74 -5.30
N ALA A 67 -0.40 23.98 -4.15
CA ALA A 67 0.17 24.75 -3.06
C ALA A 67 1.43 24.08 -2.49
N ARG A 68 1.42 22.75 -2.39
CA ARG A 68 2.54 21.91 -1.99
C ARG A 68 3.73 22.03 -2.93
N GLY A 69 3.52 21.91 -4.24
CA GLY A 69 4.62 22.00 -5.23
C GLY A 69 5.41 23.30 -5.06
N ARG A 70 4.70 24.41 -4.84
CA ARG A 70 5.30 25.72 -4.58
C ARG A 70 6.08 25.76 -3.25
N LEU A 71 5.52 25.21 -2.17
CA LEU A 71 6.24 25.11 -0.88
C LEU A 71 7.50 24.24 -1.00
N GLN A 72 7.43 23.12 -1.73
CA GLN A 72 8.54 22.19 -1.91
C GLN A 72 9.71 22.81 -2.70
N ASP A 73 9.42 23.49 -3.82
CA ASP A 73 10.44 24.18 -4.62
C ASP A 73 11.21 25.20 -3.76
N TRP A 74 10.50 25.88 -2.85
CA TRP A 74 11.11 26.80 -1.89
C TRP A 74 11.99 26.09 -0.86
N TYR A 75 11.51 25.03 -0.20
CA TYR A 75 12.29 24.28 0.79
C TYR A 75 13.60 23.71 0.22
N ILE A 76 13.55 23.25 -1.04
CA ILE A 76 14.73 22.79 -1.78
C ILE A 76 15.69 23.97 -2.03
N ALA A 77 15.18 25.12 -2.48
CA ALA A 77 15.98 26.31 -2.73
C ALA A 77 16.64 26.90 -1.45
N ASP A 78 15.98 26.78 -0.30
CA ASP A 78 16.50 27.25 1.01
C ASP A 78 17.45 26.23 1.69
N GLY A 79 17.74 25.10 1.04
CA GLY A 79 18.62 24.04 1.60
C GLY A 79 18.01 23.28 2.78
N ARG A 80 16.71 23.45 3.04
CA ARG A 80 15.96 22.76 4.10
C ARG A 80 15.03 21.73 3.48
N ALA A 81 15.60 20.64 2.95
CA ALA A 81 14.82 19.50 2.50
C ALA A 81 14.20 18.78 3.72
N ASP A 82 13.03 19.23 4.17
CA ASP A 82 12.29 18.55 5.23
C ASP A 82 11.58 17.31 4.66
N MET A 83 12.25 16.16 4.76
CA MET A 83 11.68 14.86 4.39
C MET A 83 10.42 14.50 5.20
N GLY A 84 10.23 15.06 6.41
CA GLY A 84 9.05 14.79 7.24
C GLY A 84 7.78 15.42 6.70
N HIS A 85 7.90 16.56 6.02
CA HIS A 85 6.76 17.26 5.41
C HIS A 85 6.24 16.46 4.20
N ASN A 86 7.14 15.98 3.33
CA ASN A 86 6.76 15.23 2.11
C ASN A 86 5.97 13.95 2.41
N ASP A 87 6.30 13.27 3.50
CA ASP A 87 5.66 12.04 3.95
C ASP A 87 4.26 12.28 4.53
N ALA A 88 4.11 13.30 5.37
CA ALA A 88 2.81 13.72 5.92
C ALA A 88 1.84 14.20 4.82
N ILE A 89 2.36 14.74 3.72
CA ILE A 89 1.55 15.22 2.60
C ILE A 89 1.10 14.09 1.68
N ARG A 90 1.99 13.12 1.36
CA ARG A 90 1.58 11.90 0.63
C ARG A 90 0.46 11.16 1.35
N TYR A 91 0.56 11.08 2.67
CA TYR A 91 -0.47 10.50 3.54
C TYR A 91 -1.88 11.08 3.32
N ILE A 92 -2.00 12.36 3.00
CA ILE A 92 -3.28 13.05 2.82
C ILE A 92 -3.88 12.79 1.44
N ASP A 93 -3.02 12.87 0.43
CA ASP A 93 -3.37 12.58 -0.95
C ASP A 93 -3.94 11.17 -1.09
N ASP A 94 -3.20 10.22 -0.54
CA ASP A 94 -3.63 8.82 -0.53
C ASP A 94 -4.79 8.55 0.43
N TYR A 95 -4.95 9.33 1.52
CA TYR A 95 -6.14 9.23 2.38
C TYR A 95 -7.43 9.54 1.63
N ILE A 96 -7.43 10.63 0.88
CA ILE A 96 -8.59 11.04 0.09
C ILE A 96 -8.77 10.06 -1.09
N ARG A 97 -7.70 9.74 -1.82
CA ARG A 97 -7.75 8.87 -3.01
C ARG A 97 -8.18 7.44 -2.69
N VAL A 98 -7.64 6.81 -1.64
CA VAL A 98 -8.00 5.42 -1.26
C VAL A 98 -9.48 5.33 -0.92
N ARG A 99 -9.97 6.22 -0.05
CA ARG A 99 -11.37 6.23 0.38
C ARG A 99 -12.32 6.58 -0.76
N ALA A 100 -11.98 7.57 -1.58
CA ALA A 100 -12.77 7.94 -2.75
C ALA A 100 -12.87 6.79 -3.76
N ARG A 101 -11.75 6.12 -4.08
CA ARG A 101 -11.73 4.97 -4.98
C ARG A 101 -12.59 3.82 -4.46
N ALA A 102 -12.48 3.50 -3.17
CA ALA A 102 -13.32 2.49 -2.54
C ALA A 102 -14.81 2.85 -2.61
N LEU A 103 -15.16 4.12 -2.35
CA LEU A 103 -16.54 4.58 -2.39
C LEU A 103 -17.14 4.53 -3.80
N LEU A 104 -16.39 4.99 -4.82
CA LEU A 104 -16.80 4.90 -6.23
C LEU A 104 -17.12 3.44 -6.61
N ARG A 105 -16.26 2.50 -6.20
CA ARG A 105 -16.44 1.07 -6.48
C ARG A 105 -17.65 0.48 -5.77
N ARG A 106 -17.84 0.79 -4.48
CA ARG A 106 -19.03 0.37 -3.71
C ARG A 106 -20.31 0.88 -4.36
N ALA A 107 -20.31 2.13 -4.82
CA ALA A 107 -21.43 2.77 -5.50
C ALA A 107 -21.66 2.30 -6.94
N GLY A 108 -20.89 1.34 -7.45
CA GLY A 108 -21.03 0.84 -8.82
C GLY A 108 -20.69 1.89 -9.89
N ILE A 109 -19.99 2.97 -9.50
CA ILE A 109 -19.56 4.02 -10.41
C ILE A 109 -18.31 3.52 -11.13
N THR A 110 -18.41 3.36 -12.45
CA THR A 110 -17.29 2.92 -13.29
C THR A 110 -16.10 3.88 -13.16
N TYR A 111 -14.90 3.29 -13.10
CA TYR A 111 -13.63 3.99 -13.00
C TYR A 111 -13.33 4.74 -14.31
N ASP A 112 -13.94 5.91 -14.47
CA ASP A 112 -13.68 6.80 -15.60
C ASP A 112 -12.41 7.61 -15.34
N LEU A 113 -11.29 7.12 -15.88
CA LEU A 113 -9.99 7.80 -15.84
C LEU A 113 -10.09 9.25 -16.33
N THR A 114 -10.88 9.51 -17.37
CA THR A 114 -11.10 10.85 -17.93
C THR A 114 -11.79 11.78 -16.94
N TRP A 115 -12.80 11.28 -16.21
CA TRP A 115 -13.48 12.05 -15.17
C TRP A 115 -12.57 12.38 -14.00
N ILE A 116 -11.75 11.42 -13.55
CA ILE A 116 -10.76 11.65 -12.48
C ILE A 116 -9.69 12.64 -12.93
N THR A 117 -9.11 12.48 -14.12
CA THR A 117 -8.11 13.41 -14.66
C THR A 117 -8.67 14.84 -14.80
N ASN A 118 -9.95 14.98 -15.13
CA ASN A 118 -10.63 16.28 -15.15
C ASN A 118 -10.87 16.86 -13.75
N CYS A 119 -11.05 16.01 -12.72
CA CYS A 119 -11.19 16.45 -11.34
C CYS A 119 -9.84 16.75 -10.67
N ASP A 120 -8.78 16.05 -11.08
CA ASP A 120 -7.39 16.23 -10.64
C ASP A 120 -6.72 17.44 -11.30
N SER A 121 -7.34 18.02 -12.33
CA SER A 121 -6.85 19.25 -12.97
C SER A 121 -7.29 20.46 -12.14
N PRO A 122 -6.37 21.33 -11.66
CA PRO A 122 -6.77 22.57 -10.99
C PRO A 122 -7.60 23.41 -11.97
N PRO A 123 -8.66 24.11 -11.49
CA PRO A 123 -9.53 24.87 -12.38
C PRO A 123 -8.71 25.91 -13.15
N GLN A 124 -8.59 25.72 -14.47
CA GLN A 124 -8.02 26.71 -15.36
C GLN A 124 -8.92 27.95 -15.30
N SER A 125 -8.39 29.05 -14.77
CA SER A 125 -8.93 30.35 -15.14
C SER A 125 -8.81 30.47 -16.66
N GLN A 126 -9.87 30.93 -17.30
CA GLN A 126 -9.87 31.29 -18.70
C GLN A 126 -8.78 32.34 -18.96
N ALA A 127 -7.60 31.90 -19.39
CA ALA A 127 -6.56 32.72 -19.98
C ALA A 127 -5.67 31.82 -20.83
N SER A 128 -6.17 31.49 -22.03
CA SER A 128 -5.34 31.03 -23.14
C SER A 128 -4.24 32.07 -23.39
N HIS A 129 -2.98 31.73 -23.05
CA HIS A 129 -1.75 32.05 -23.82
C HIS A 129 -0.42 31.84 -23.05
N ALA A 130 -0.41 31.31 -21.83
CA ALA A 130 0.84 31.08 -21.08
C ALA A 130 1.15 29.60 -20.75
N THR A 131 0.55 28.64 -21.46
CA THR A 131 0.65 27.19 -21.16
C THR A 131 1.53 26.40 -22.12
N GLY A 132 2.21 27.05 -23.07
CA GLY A 132 3.13 26.36 -23.98
C GLY A 132 4.45 25.96 -23.31
N LYS A 133 5.01 26.86 -22.50
CA LYS A 133 6.36 26.66 -21.95
C LYS A 133 6.44 25.61 -20.84
N PHE A 134 5.40 25.50 -19.99
CA PHE A 134 5.38 24.54 -18.88
C PHE A 134 5.17 23.09 -19.35
N LEU A 135 4.40 22.89 -20.43
CA LEU A 135 4.23 21.58 -21.07
C LEU A 135 5.47 21.16 -21.86
N ASP A 136 6.20 22.12 -22.45
CA ASP A 136 7.45 21.85 -23.15
C ASP A 136 8.63 21.60 -22.19
N ASP A 137 8.68 22.32 -21.05
CA ASP A 137 9.64 22.08 -19.97
C ASP A 137 9.34 20.76 -19.24
N ALA A 138 8.06 20.41 -19.04
CA ALA A 138 7.68 19.09 -18.50
C ALA A 138 8.07 17.95 -19.45
N LYS A 139 7.97 18.14 -20.77
CA LYS A 139 8.47 17.17 -21.77
C LYS A 139 9.99 17.04 -21.77
N GLN A 140 10.73 18.13 -21.56
CA GLN A 140 12.19 18.09 -21.44
C GLN A 140 12.66 17.46 -20.12
N ILE A 141 11.97 17.71 -19.00
CA ILE A 141 12.25 17.09 -17.70
C ILE A 141 11.96 15.58 -17.74
N THR A 142 10.90 15.14 -18.45
CA THR A 142 10.63 13.71 -18.69
C THR A 142 11.60 13.04 -19.67
N ALA A 143 12.45 13.80 -20.38
CA ALA A 143 13.44 13.28 -21.32
C ALA A 143 14.86 13.17 -20.72
N SER A 144 15.15 13.84 -19.60
CA SER A 144 16.48 13.84 -18.97
C SER A 144 16.57 13.06 -17.65
N GLU A 145 15.45 12.71 -17.03
CA GLU A 145 15.40 11.66 -16.01
C GLU A 145 14.90 10.39 -16.70
N SER A 146 15.71 9.31 -16.68
CA SER A 146 15.18 7.98 -16.97
C SER A 146 13.86 7.82 -16.21
N PRO A 147 12.77 7.38 -16.86
CA PRO A 147 11.49 7.22 -16.18
C PRO A 147 11.73 6.43 -14.90
N ARG A 148 11.43 7.03 -13.74
CA ARG A 148 11.44 6.31 -12.47
C ARG A 148 10.59 5.07 -12.70
N PRO A 149 11.12 3.85 -12.47
CA PRO A 149 10.36 2.65 -12.74
C PRO A 149 9.04 2.78 -11.99
N ALA A 150 7.93 2.55 -12.69
CA ALA A 150 6.62 2.45 -12.07
C ALA A 150 6.80 1.60 -10.81
N HIS A 151 6.63 2.20 -9.63
CA HIS A 151 6.75 1.46 -8.38
C HIS A 151 5.80 0.26 -8.51
N GLU A 152 6.33 -0.96 -8.42
CA GLU A 152 5.50 -2.15 -8.24
C GLU A 152 4.56 -1.86 -7.06
N LEU A 153 3.26 -1.94 -7.29
CA LEU A 153 2.24 -1.73 -6.26
C LEU A 153 2.60 -2.57 -5.04
N THR A 154 2.84 -1.93 -3.89
CA THR A 154 3.23 -2.67 -2.69
C THR A 154 2.00 -3.37 -2.16
N ARG A 155 1.96 -4.70 -2.19
CA ARG A 155 0.83 -5.47 -1.69
C ARG A 155 1.33 -6.42 -0.63
N THR A 156 0.50 -6.67 0.37
CA THR A 156 0.77 -7.73 1.35
C THR A 156 -0.48 -8.07 2.10
N CYS A 157 -0.43 -9.12 2.91
CA CYS A 157 -1.50 -9.46 3.83
C CYS A 157 -0.97 -10.25 5.02
N PHE A 158 -1.75 -10.27 6.10
CA PHE A 158 -1.52 -11.17 7.22
C PHE A 158 -2.84 -11.50 7.92
N MET A 159 -2.87 -12.64 8.61
CA MET A 159 -4.05 -13.09 9.38
C MET A 159 -4.18 -12.30 10.68
N ASP A 160 -5.39 -11.82 11.01
CA ASP A 160 -5.66 -11.14 12.29
C ASP A 160 -5.35 -12.12 13.45
N PRO A 161 -4.38 -11.83 14.33
CA PRO A 161 -4.03 -12.70 15.44
C PRO A 161 -5.18 -12.94 16.42
N LYS A 162 -6.14 -12.01 16.50
CA LYS A 162 -7.34 -12.14 17.36
C LYS A 162 -8.47 -12.92 16.71
N ASN A 163 -8.49 -13.01 15.38
CA ASN A 163 -9.50 -13.75 14.64
C ASN A 163 -8.89 -14.40 13.40
N LYS A 164 -8.66 -15.71 13.49
CA LYS A 164 -8.00 -16.53 12.47
C LYS A 164 -8.85 -16.74 11.20
N GLU A 165 -10.04 -16.17 11.12
CA GLU A 165 -10.84 -16.10 9.89
C GLU A 165 -10.78 -14.72 9.23
N GLN A 166 -10.14 -13.74 9.87
CA GLN A 166 -9.99 -12.39 9.33
C GLN A 166 -8.54 -12.13 8.91
N ALA A 167 -8.37 -11.28 7.92
CA ALA A 167 -7.07 -10.90 7.40
C ALA A 167 -7.02 -9.40 7.13
N TYR A 168 -5.86 -8.81 7.36
CA TYR A 168 -5.54 -7.48 6.87
C TYR A 168 -4.86 -7.62 5.51
N PHE A 169 -5.32 -6.83 4.54
CA PHE A 169 -4.70 -6.67 3.24
C PHE A 169 -4.23 -5.24 3.06
N PHE A 170 -3.10 -5.08 2.39
CA PHE A 170 -2.46 -3.81 2.12
C PHE A 170 -2.27 -3.65 0.61
N SER A 171 -2.46 -2.44 0.12
CA SER A 171 -2.03 -2.02 -1.21
C SER A 171 -1.62 -0.57 -1.15
N ASP A 172 -0.41 -0.27 -1.62
CA ASP A 172 0.23 1.02 -1.45
C ASP A 172 0.15 1.43 0.02
N MET A 173 -0.54 2.54 0.31
CA MET A 173 -0.74 3.02 1.68
C MET A 173 -2.09 2.65 2.26
N GLY A 174 -2.97 2.04 1.46
CA GLY A 174 -4.28 1.56 1.88
C GLY A 174 -4.19 0.21 2.59
N CYS A 175 -5.11 -0.02 3.52
CA CYS A 175 -5.37 -1.32 4.10
C CYS A 175 -6.88 -1.57 4.21
N VAL A 176 -7.26 -2.84 4.27
CA VAL A 176 -8.62 -3.29 4.56
C VAL A 176 -8.55 -4.50 5.45
N ARG A 177 -9.54 -4.69 6.32
CA ARG A 177 -9.73 -5.96 7.03
C ARG A 177 -10.93 -6.70 6.45
N ILE A 178 -10.70 -7.94 6.05
CA ILE A 178 -11.72 -8.80 5.45
C ILE A 178 -11.89 -10.08 6.27
N TYR A 179 -13.03 -10.73 6.09
CA TYR A 179 -13.20 -12.14 6.41
C TYR A 179 -12.66 -12.96 5.24
N ALA A 180 -11.75 -13.90 5.51
CA ALA A 180 -11.09 -14.77 4.54
C ALA A 180 -11.25 -16.27 4.88
N GLY A 181 -12.04 -16.61 5.91
CA GLY A 181 -12.02 -17.93 6.58
C GLY A 181 -12.30 -19.15 5.70
N LYS A 182 -13.16 -19.04 4.68
CA LYS A 182 -13.45 -20.14 3.74
C LYS A 182 -12.70 -20.03 2.40
N GLY A 183 -11.78 -19.09 2.28
CA GLY A 183 -11.13 -18.74 1.01
C GLY A 183 -11.88 -17.66 0.23
N ALA A 184 -11.51 -17.52 -1.04
CA ALA A 184 -11.93 -16.42 -1.91
C ALA A 184 -13.47 -16.28 -2.02
N GLU A 185 -14.17 -17.39 -2.27
CA GLU A 185 -15.58 -17.39 -2.73
C GLU A 185 -16.62 -16.83 -1.75
N ASN A 186 -16.24 -16.46 -0.52
CA ASN A 186 -17.14 -15.88 0.49
C ASN A 186 -16.46 -14.76 1.29
N ASP A 187 -15.53 -14.03 0.66
CA ASP A 187 -14.87 -12.91 1.31
C ASP A 187 -15.82 -11.71 1.49
N TYR A 188 -15.66 -10.99 2.61
CA TYR A 188 -16.40 -9.74 2.83
C TYR A 188 -15.61 -8.77 3.69
N ILE A 189 -15.87 -7.48 3.49
CA ILE A 189 -15.23 -6.40 4.24
C ILE A 189 -15.73 -6.42 5.68
N VAL A 190 -14.83 -6.62 6.65
CA VAL A 190 -15.12 -6.56 8.08
C VAL A 190 -14.87 -5.16 8.64
N ALA A 191 -13.85 -4.48 8.14
CA ALA A 191 -13.61 -3.06 8.43
C ALA A 191 -13.29 -2.33 7.13
N ALA A 192 -13.94 -1.17 6.94
CA ALA A 192 -13.81 -0.37 5.74
C ALA A 192 -12.34 -0.03 5.41
N PRO A 193 -12.00 0.12 4.12
CA PRO A 193 -10.65 0.51 3.72
C PRO A 193 -10.22 1.81 4.39
N ASN A 194 -8.96 1.85 4.82
CA ASN A 194 -8.39 3.00 5.49
C ASN A 194 -6.92 3.14 5.10
N VAL A 195 -6.30 4.29 5.35
CA VAL A 195 -4.84 4.39 5.24
C VAL A 195 -4.21 3.62 6.38
N SER A 196 -3.23 2.79 6.07
CA SER A 196 -2.52 1.93 7.01
C SER A 196 -1.97 2.74 8.19
N ALA A 197 -1.38 3.90 7.92
CA ALA A 197 -0.84 4.80 8.94
C ALA A 197 -1.92 5.53 9.79
N VAL A 198 -3.16 5.66 9.31
CA VAL A 198 -4.29 6.12 10.15
C VAL A 198 -4.72 4.99 11.08
N ARG A 199 -4.80 3.78 10.54
CA ARG A 199 -5.26 2.60 11.26
C ARG A 199 -4.28 2.20 12.36
N TRP A 200 -2.99 2.33 12.09
CA TRP A 200 -1.89 2.00 12.98
C TRP A 200 -0.95 3.20 13.13
N SER A 201 -1.08 3.92 14.24
CA SER A 201 -0.23 5.08 14.56
C SER A 201 1.24 4.69 14.65
N ALA A 202 1.55 3.44 14.99
CA ALA A 202 2.92 2.94 15.00
C ALA A 202 3.57 2.95 13.60
N LEU A 203 2.82 2.66 12.54
CA LEU A 203 3.34 2.76 11.16
C LEU A 203 3.65 4.22 10.79
N ALA A 204 2.78 5.16 11.15
CA ALA A 204 3.01 6.59 10.95
C ALA A 204 4.27 7.07 11.69
N LYS A 205 4.42 6.71 12.98
CA LYS A 205 5.59 7.04 13.80
C LYS A 205 6.89 6.45 13.22
N ALA A 206 6.80 5.24 12.65
CA ALA A 206 7.92 4.57 11.99
C ALA A 206 8.20 5.09 10.57
N ARG A 207 7.38 6.04 10.06
CA ARG A 207 7.41 6.53 8.67
C ARG A 207 7.30 5.40 7.65
N ILE A 208 6.46 4.42 7.95
CA ILE A 208 6.11 3.33 7.04
C ILE A 208 4.75 3.64 6.46
N TRP A 209 4.77 3.96 5.17
CA TRP A 209 3.59 4.41 4.45
C TRP A 209 3.00 3.32 3.58
N GLY A 210 3.84 2.54 2.89
CA GLY A 210 3.46 1.31 2.22
C GLY A 210 4.07 0.09 2.89
N VAL A 211 3.42 -1.05 2.77
CA VAL A 211 3.89 -2.31 3.36
C VAL A 211 4.10 -3.32 2.24
N ASN A 212 5.35 -3.77 2.09
CA ASN A 212 5.72 -4.82 1.13
C ASN A 212 5.49 -6.22 1.71
N ALA A 213 5.80 -6.43 2.99
CA ALA A 213 5.62 -7.74 3.60
C ALA A 213 5.27 -7.62 5.08
N ALA A 214 4.56 -8.62 5.61
CA ALA A 214 4.19 -8.71 7.01
C ALA A 214 4.45 -10.13 7.55
N LEU A 215 5.30 -10.25 8.56
CA LEU A 215 5.64 -11.52 9.22
C LEU A 215 5.20 -11.48 10.69
N PRO A 216 4.30 -12.37 11.13
CA PRO A 216 4.03 -12.55 12.56
C PRO A 216 5.30 -12.98 13.32
N ASN A 217 5.53 -12.39 14.48
CA ASN A 217 6.64 -12.80 15.35
C ASN A 217 6.33 -14.21 15.91
N PRO A 218 7.25 -15.18 15.75
CA PRO A 218 7.01 -16.56 16.20
C PRO A 218 6.98 -16.73 17.73
N GLU A 219 7.51 -15.77 18.49
CA GLU A 219 7.46 -15.74 19.95
C GLU A 219 6.19 -15.06 20.49
N ASP A 220 5.61 -14.12 19.73
CA ASP A 220 4.39 -13.41 20.09
C ASP A 220 3.61 -13.01 18.83
N GLU A 221 2.55 -13.75 18.52
CA GLU A 221 1.73 -13.51 17.33
C GLU A 221 1.01 -12.16 17.33
N THR A 222 0.96 -11.45 18.47
CA THR A 222 0.44 -10.08 18.54
C THR A 222 1.48 -9.03 18.13
N GLN A 223 2.69 -9.44 17.80
CA GLN A 223 3.73 -8.60 17.23
C GLN A 223 3.98 -8.98 15.77
N ILE A 224 4.12 -7.98 14.91
CA ILE A 224 4.30 -8.20 13.47
C ILE A 224 5.47 -7.37 12.98
N TYR A 225 6.37 -8.01 12.24
CA TYR A 225 7.39 -7.35 11.44
C TYR A 225 6.76 -6.83 10.16
N PHE A 226 6.69 -5.51 10.01
CA PHE A 226 6.27 -4.83 8.78
C PHE A 226 7.51 -4.41 7.99
N PHE A 227 7.62 -4.89 6.76
CA PHE A 227 8.70 -4.55 5.83
C PHE A 227 8.22 -3.51 4.82
N SER A 228 9.05 -2.51 4.56
CA SER A 228 8.78 -1.41 3.63
C SER A 228 10.08 -0.96 2.97
N GLY A 229 10.21 -1.21 1.67
CA GLY A 229 11.45 -1.01 0.94
C GLY A 229 12.60 -1.77 1.61
N ASN A 230 13.68 -1.05 1.95
CA ASN A 230 14.85 -1.61 2.62
C ASN A 230 14.79 -1.56 4.16
N ARG A 231 13.62 -1.25 4.74
CA ARG A 231 13.43 -1.11 6.18
C ARG A 231 12.39 -2.06 6.71
N TYR A 232 12.44 -2.29 8.02
CA TYR A 232 11.37 -2.96 8.74
C TYR A 232 11.15 -2.35 10.13
N VAL A 233 9.96 -2.56 10.68
CA VAL A 233 9.59 -2.25 12.07
C VAL A 233 8.88 -3.46 12.68
N LEU A 234 9.08 -3.70 13.97
CA LEU A 234 8.28 -4.64 14.75
C LEU A 234 7.27 -3.85 15.56
N ILE A 235 5.98 -4.15 15.37
CA ILE A 235 4.87 -3.44 16.01
C ILE A 235 4.01 -4.42 16.79
N SER A 236 3.65 -4.06 18.02
CA SER A 236 2.54 -4.68 18.75
C SER A 236 1.23 -4.21 18.15
N ILE A 237 0.47 -5.12 17.55
CA ILE A 237 -0.81 -4.79 16.90
C ILE A 237 -1.97 -4.64 17.89
N THR A 238 -1.81 -5.13 19.12
CA THR A 238 -2.79 -4.99 20.21
C THR A 238 -2.70 -3.61 20.84
N GLU A 239 -1.48 -3.10 21.03
CA GLU A 239 -1.19 -1.82 21.67
C GLU A 239 -0.95 -0.68 20.67
N ASP A 240 -0.82 -1.01 19.37
CA ASP A 240 -0.41 -0.06 18.33
C ASP A 240 0.89 0.68 18.70
N GLY A 241 1.87 -0.11 19.16
CA GLY A 241 3.15 0.36 19.69
C GLY A 241 4.35 -0.18 18.92
N ILE A 242 5.36 0.65 18.69
CA ILE A 242 6.63 0.20 18.11
C ILE A 242 7.42 -0.55 19.18
N ILE A 243 7.72 -1.82 18.91
CA ILE A 243 8.58 -2.66 19.76
C ILE A 243 10.04 -2.50 19.34
N ARG A 244 10.31 -2.45 18.02
CA ARG A 244 11.67 -2.31 17.47
C ARG A 244 11.68 -1.63 16.11
N GLY A 245 12.72 -0.84 15.87
CA GLY A 245 12.94 -0.16 14.59
C GLY A 245 12.35 1.25 14.55
N PRO A 246 12.20 1.85 13.35
CA PRO A 246 12.52 1.25 12.05
C PRO A 246 14.02 1.01 11.87
N ASN A 247 14.40 -0.15 11.33
CA ASN A 247 15.79 -0.53 11.05
C ASN A 247 15.97 -0.87 9.57
N ILE A 248 17.20 -0.80 9.08
CA ILE A 248 17.57 -1.33 7.76
C ILE A 248 17.56 -2.86 7.83
N ILE A 249 16.92 -3.52 6.85
CA ILE A 249 16.79 -4.98 6.80
C ILE A 249 18.15 -5.65 6.85
N THR A 250 19.04 -5.27 5.92
CA THR A 250 20.36 -5.89 5.81
C THR A 250 21.18 -5.75 7.08
N ASP A 251 21.00 -4.68 7.87
CA ASP A 251 21.78 -4.46 9.08
C ASP A 251 21.37 -5.37 10.24
N LYS A 252 20.11 -5.78 10.29
CA LYS A 252 19.54 -6.55 11.41
C LYS A 252 19.15 -7.98 11.05
N TRP A 253 19.17 -8.33 9.77
CA TRP A 253 18.95 -9.68 9.27
C TRP A 253 20.16 -10.13 8.46
N PRO A 254 21.25 -10.62 9.10
CA PRO A 254 22.44 -11.09 8.39
C PRO A 254 22.13 -12.17 7.36
N SER A 255 21.13 -13.03 7.59
CA SER A 255 20.70 -14.03 6.60
C SER A 255 20.12 -13.39 5.34
N LEU A 256 19.28 -12.35 5.46
CA LEU A 256 18.73 -11.63 4.30
C LEU A 256 19.81 -10.85 3.56
N ARG A 257 20.78 -10.26 4.29
CA ARG A 257 21.98 -9.65 3.69
C ARG A 257 22.77 -10.69 2.89
N GLN A 258 23.01 -11.86 3.46
CA GLN A 258 23.73 -12.96 2.80
C GLN A 258 22.97 -13.48 1.57
N ALA A 259 21.64 -13.51 1.62
CA ALA A 259 20.78 -13.87 0.49
C ALA A 259 20.76 -12.79 -0.63
N GLY A 260 21.30 -11.60 -0.36
CA GLY A 260 21.23 -10.45 -1.26
C GLY A 260 19.86 -9.76 -1.28
N PHE A 261 19.01 -10.03 -0.29
CA PHE A 261 17.65 -9.49 -0.21
C PHE A 261 17.68 -8.14 0.53
N ALA A 262 17.80 -7.06 -0.24
CA ALA A 262 17.71 -5.70 0.29
C ALA A 262 16.27 -5.28 0.59
N THR A 263 15.29 -5.92 -0.05
CA THR A 263 13.84 -5.75 0.13
C THR A 263 13.18 -7.12 0.27
N VAL A 264 11.97 -7.15 0.81
CA VAL A 264 11.16 -8.36 0.92
C VAL A 264 9.80 -8.08 0.29
N ASP A 265 9.44 -8.86 -0.71
CA ASP A 265 8.20 -8.67 -1.48
C ASP A 265 7.05 -9.49 -0.90
N ALA A 266 7.35 -10.67 -0.37
CA ALA A 266 6.42 -11.47 0.40
C ALA A 266 7.15 -12.32 1.43
N VAL A 267 6.45 -12.67 2.50
CA VAL A 267 6.99 -13.54 3.55
C VAL A 267 5.91 -14.45 4.09
N MET A 268 6.26 -15.69 4.37
CA MET A 268 5.34 -16.68 4.93
C MET A 268 6.05 -17.50 6.02
N PRO A 269 5.48 -17.60 7.24
CA PRO A 269 5.95 -18.54 8.23
C PRO A 269 5.98 -19.96 7.67
N ASN A 270 7.03 -20.73 7.95
CA ASN A 270 7.08 -22.13 7.55
C ASN A 270 5.96 -22.89 8.29
N PRO A 271 5.02 -23.54 7.57
CA PRO A 271 3.86 -24.18 8.20
C PRO A 271 4.24 -25.38 9.09
N SER A 272 5.46 -25.92 8.96
CA SER A 272 5.97 -26.99 9.83
C SER A 272 6.90 -26.51 10.94
N ASN A 273 7.42 -25.29 10.87
CA ASN A 273 8.28 -24.72 11.91
C ASN A 273 8.09 -23.20 12.01
N LYS A 274 7.44 -22.73 13.07
CA LYS A 274 7.18 -21.30 13.26
C LYS A 274 8.46 -20.46 13.40
N GLU A 275 9.58 -21.05 13.84
CA GLU A 275 10.88 -20.35 13.92
C GLU A 275 11.56 -20.19 12.56
N GLU A 276 10.89 -20.50 11.46
CA GLU A 276 11.41 -20.34 10.12
C GLU A 276 10.40 -19.59 9.25
N ALA A 277 10.88 -18.83 8.27
CA ALA A 277 10.01 -18.23 7.27
C ALA A 277 10.65 -18.25 5.88
N TYR A 278 9.80 -18.40 4.87
CA TYR A 278 10.16 -18.22 3.47
C TYR A 278 10.05 -16.74 3.14
N PHE A 279 11.16 -16.11 2.80
CA PHE A 279 11.25 -14.75 2.29
C PHE A 279 11.37 -14.77 0.77
N PHE A 280 10.58 -13.96 0.10
CA PHE A 280 10.58 -13.80 -1.35
C PHE A 280 11.06 -12.40 -1.72
N SER A 281 11.94 -12.32 -2.73
CA SER A 281 12.48 -11.06 -3.26
C SER A 281 12.77 -11.23 -4.75
N GLY A 282 12.06 -10.49 -5.59
CA GLY A 282 12.02 -10.65 -7.03
C GLY A 282 11.65 -12.08 -7.44
N SER A 283 12.52 -12.70 -8.23
CA SER A 283 12.35 -14.09 -8.70
C SER A 283 12.95 -15.15 -7.77
N LYS A 284 13.43 -14.75 -6.59
CA LYS A 284 14.13 -15.64 -5.64
C LYS A 284 13.39 -15.77 -4.32
N TYR A 285 13.70 -16.85 -3.62
CA TYR A 285 13.29 -17.04 -2.23
C TYR A 285 14.43 -17.59 -1.37
N ALA A 286 14.35 -17.38 -0.06
CA ALA A 286 15.19 -18.02 0.94
C ALA A 286 14.35 -18.45 2.15
N LEU A 287 14.63 -19.63 2.70
CA LEU A 287 14.12 -20.09 3.98
C LEU A 287 15.13 -19.72 5.07
N VAL A 288 14.66 -18.98 6.08
CA VAL A 288 15.51 -18.35 7.09
C VAL A 288 14.98 -18.68 8.48
N THR A 289 15.87 -18.92 9.45
CA THR A 289 15.49 -18.97 10.87
C THR A 289 15.16 -17.58 11.38
N ILE A 290 14.06 -17.46 12.12
CA ILE A 290 13.61 -16.22 12.75
C ILE A 290 14.08 -16.25 14.20
N LYS A 291 14.95 -15.30 14.57
CA LYS A 291 15.43 -15.13 15.94
C LYS A 291 15.00 -13.75 16.44
N PRO A 292 13.81 -13.66 17.06
CA PRO A 292 13.43 -12.43 17.73
C PRO A 292 14.51 -12.04 18.74
N ASP A 293 14.74 -10.74 18.86
CA ASP A 293 15.66 -10.13 19.83
C ASP A 293 17.16 -10.43 19.64
N SER A 294 17.54 -11.12 18.56
CA SER A 294 18.94 -11.29 18.16
C SER A 294 19.16 -11.05 16.67
N THR A 295 20.40 -11.19 16.21
CA THR A 295 20.79 -11.18 14.79
C THR A 295 21.42 -12.52 14.40
N ASP A 296 21.00 -13.60 15.06
CA ASP A 296 21.51 -14.96 14.84
C ASP A 296 20.66 -15.73 13.83
N ASP A 297 19.84 -15.03 13.04
CA ASP A 297 19.12 -15.60 11.91
C ASP A 297 20.11 -16.17 10.88
N THR A 298 19.76 -17.34 10.36
CA THR A 298 20.57 -18.11 9.41
C THR A 298 19.74 -18.55 8.22
N ILE A 299 20.39 -18.65 7.06
CA ILE A 299 19.77 -19.26 5.88
C ILE A 299 19.76 -20.78 6.07
N ILE A 300 18.58 -21.38 6.00
CA ILE A 300 18.38 -22.84 5.97
C ILE A 300 18.46 -23.35 4.54
N ASN A 301 17.82 -22.63 3.61
CA ASN A 301 17.80 -22.96 2.19
C ASN A 301 17.65 -21.68 1.36
N GLY A 302 18.23 -21.65 0.15
CA GLY A 302 18.24 -20.45 -0.69
C GLY A 302 19.53 -19.62 -0.57
N PRO A 303 19.59 -18.46 -1.25
CA PRO A 303 18.58 -17.96 -2.18
C PRO A 303 18.53 -18.81 -3.45
N LYS A 304 17.33 -19.20 -3.89
CA LYS A 304 17.12 -20.00 -5.11
C LYS A 304 15.95 -19.45 -5.92
N ASP A 305 15.89 -19.79 -7.20
CA ASP A 305 14.85 -19.30 -8.10
C ASP A 305 13.50 -19.97 -7.82
N ILE A 306 12.44 -19.16 -7.72
CA ILE A 306 11.06 -19.61 -7.46
C ILE A 306 10.64 -20.64 -8.50
N GLN A 307 10.92 -20.38 -9.79
CA GLN A 307 10.52 -21.22 -10.91
C GLN A 307 11.20 -22.60 -10.94
N THR A 308 12.23 -22.82 -10.13
CA THR A 308 12.93 -24.11 -10.02
C THR A 308 12.49 -24.87 -8.78
N GLU A 309 12.27 -24.17 -7.66
CA GLU A 309 12.08 -24.78 -6.35
C GLU A 309 10.62 -24.77 -5.86
N TRP A 310 9.73 -24.09 -6.59
CA TRP A 310 8.29 -24.09 -6.34
C TRP A 310 7.54 -24.56 -7.59
N PRO A 311 7.50 -25.87 -7.87
CA PRO A 311 6.75 -26.44 -9.00
C PRO A 311 5.32 -25.94 -9.14
N SER A 312 4.59 -25.71 -8.04
CA SER A 312 3.23 -25.15 -8.11
C SER A 312 3.21 -23.70 -8.61
N LEU A 313 4.11 -22.84 -8.13
CA LEU A 313 4.24 -21.45 -8.60
C LEU A 313 4.70 -21.39 -10.06
N LYS A 314 5.63 -22.27 -10.46
CA LYS A 314 6.02 -22.46 -11.86
C LYS A 314 4.81 -22.80 -12.73
N LYS A 315 4.03 -23.81 -12.31
CA LYS A 315 2.83 -24.26 -13.03
C LYS A 315 1.76 -23.18 -13.11
N ALA A 316 1.65 -22.32 -12.09
CA ALA A 316 0.76 -21.16 -12.08
C ALA A 316 1.27 -19.99 -12.94
N GLY A 317 2.52 -20.05 -13.42
CA GLY A 317 3.15 -18.97 -14.20
C GLY A 317 3.71 -17.82 -13.35
N PHE A 318 3.83 -18.00 -12.03
CA PHE A 318 4.20 -16.94 -11.08
C PHE A 318 5.72 -16.84 -10.97
N THR A 319 6.32 -15.84 -11.62
CA THR A 319 7.77 -15.60 -11.54
C THR A 319 8.20 -14.85 -10.29
N LYS A 320 7.26 -14.24 -9.58
CA LYS A 320 7.40 -13.51 -8.32
C LYS A 320 6.17 -13.78 -7.43
N VAL A 321 6.20 -13.28 -6.20
CA VAL A 321 5.07 -13.36 -5.28
C VAL A 321 4.89 -12.00 -4.63
N ASP A 322 3.70 -11.42 -4.77
CA ASP A 322 3.38 -10.10 -4.21
C ASP A 322 2.82 -10.22 -2.78
N ALA A 323 2.05 -11.27 -2.48
CA ALA A 323 1.49 -11.48 -1.15
C ALA A 323 1.21 -12.96 -0.89
N ILE A 324 1.22 -13.36 0.38
CA ILE A 324 0.89 -14.72 0.80
C ILE A 324 -0.08 -14.65 1.98
N LEU A 325 -1.21 -15.35 1.87
CA LEU A 325 -2.19 -15.49 2.94
C LEU A 325 -2.21 -16.94 3.46
N PRO A 326 -1.55 -17.25 4.59
CA PRO A 326 -1.60 -18.58 5.19
C PRO A 326 -3.01 -18.97 5.63
N ARG A 327 -3.45 -20.19 5.30
CA ARG A 327 -4.74 -20.72 5.77
C ARG A 327 -4.55 -21.32 7.17
N GLN A 328 -5.23 -20.76 8.16
CA GLN A 328 -5.10 -21.20 9.56
C GLN A 328 -5.90 -22.46 9.86
N ILE A 329 -7.04 -22.67 9.19
CA ILE A 329 -7.90 -23.86 9.39
C ILE A 329 -7.29 -25.10 8.73
N GLU A 330 -6.63 -24.92 7.58
CA GLU A 330 -6.00 -25.99 6.81
C GLU A 330 -4.48 -25.79 6.82
N HIS A 331 -3.83 -26.20 7.91
CA HIS A 331 -2.39 -26.08 8.07
C HIS A 331 -1.62 -26.61 6.86
N GLY A 332 -0.59 -25.87 6.45
CA GLY A 332 0.19 -26.20 5.25
C GLY A 332 -0.46 -25.77 3.94
N ARG A 333 -1.55 -24.99 3.95
CA ARG A 333 -2.07 -24.31 2.76
C ARG A 333 -1.91 -22.80 2.84
N ALA A 334 -1.73 -22.16 1.70
CA ALA A 334 -1.73 -20.70 1.59
C ALA A 334 -2.21 -20.24 0.21
N PHE A 335 -2.85 -19.07 0.17
CA PHE A 335 -3.07 -18.36 -1.09
C PHE A 335 -1.82 -17.54 -1.42
N PHE A 336 -1.28 -17.73 -2.62
CA PHE A 336 -0.21 -16.92 -3.18
C PHE A 336 -0.82 -15.97 -4.22
N PHE A 337 -0.45 -14.70 -4.16
CA PHE A 337 -0.92 -13.65 -5.06
C PHE A 337 0.24 -13.15 -5.92
N SER A 338 0.00 -12.97 -7.21
CA SER A 338 0.92 -12.34 -8.16
C SER A 338 0.11 -11.56 -9.19
N ASP A 339 0.38 -10.27 -9.31
CA ASP A 339 -0.28 -9.33 -10.20
C ASP A 339 -1.81 -9.34 -10.03
N ASP A 340 -2.56 -9.88 -10.99
CA ASP A 340 -4.02 -9.98 -10.96
C ASP A 340 -4.55 -11.39 -10.66
N LYS A 341 -3.65 -12.33 -10.35
CA LYS A 341 -3.98 -13.74 -10.12
C LYS A 341 -3.61 -14.20 -8.72
N TYR A 342 -4.27 -15.25 -8.29
CA TYR A 342 -3.91 -16.00 -7.10
C TYR A 342 -4.00 -17.50 -7.33
N VAL A 343 -3.30 -18.26 -6.49
CA VAL A 343 -3.31 -19.72 -6.48
C VAL A 343 -3.35 -20.22 -5.02
N ASP A 344 -4.14 -21.25 -4.75
CA ASP A 344 -4.15 -21.95 -3.46
C ASP A 344 -3.22 -23.14 -3.52
N ILE A 345 -2.18 -23.13 -2.70
CA ILE A 345 -1.13 -24.14 -2.70
C ILE A 345 -1.10 -24.86 -1.36
N LYS A 346 -1.05 -26.19 -1.41
CA LYS A 346 -0.61 -27.04 -0.30
C LYS A 346 0.90 -27.16 -0.35
N ILE A 347 1.56 -26.63 0.67
CA ILE A 347 3.01 -26.62 0.85
C ILE A 347 3.43 -27.89 1.60
N VAL A 348 4.53 -28.51 1.16
CA VAL A 348 5.17 -29.64 1.85
C VAL A 348 6.62 -29.23 2.19
N PRO A 349 6.87 -28.66 3.38
CA PRO A 349 8.17 -28.09 3.72
C PRO A 349 9.33 -29.06 3.56
N GLY A 350 10.45 -28.57 3.02
CA GLY A 350 11.65 -29.36 2.77
C GLY A 350 11.62 -30.26 1.52
N THR A 351 10.55 -30.19 0.71
CA THR A 351 10.38 -30.97 -0.53
C THR A 351 9.98 -30.06 -1.71
N LEU A 352 9.92 -30.64 -2.91
CA LEU A 352 9.36 -30.01 -4.12
C LEU A 352 7.94 -30.52 -4.44
N ASP A 353 7.26 -31.12 -3.44
CA ASP A 353 5.96 -31.78 -3.61
C ASP A 353 4.78 -30.85 -3.30
N ASP A 354 4.96 -29.53 -3.41
CA ASP A 354 3.90 -28.55 -3.28
C ASP A 354 2.87 -28.69 -4.42
N GLN A 355 1.59 -28.56 -4.07
CA GLN A 355 0.48 -28.86 -4.95
C GLN A 355 -0.48 -27.68 -5.06
N ILE A 356 -0.81 -27.30 -6.29
CA ILE A 356 -1.97 -26.43 -6.55
C ILE A 356 -3.22 -27.21 -6.16
N ILE A 357 -3.96 -26.68 -5.19
CA ILE A 357 -5.29 -27.19 -4.85
C ILE A 357 -6.37 -26.48 -5.66
N ASP A 358 -6.19 -25.19 -5.91
CA ASP A 358 -7.10 -24.38 -6.74
C ASP A 358 -6.36 -23.23 -7.43
N GLY A 359 -6.82 -22.85 -8.62
CA GLY A 359 -6.20 -21.80 -9.45
C GLY A 359 -5.17 -22.29 -10.49
N PRO A 360 -4.44 -21.36 -11.14
CA PRO A 360 -4.50 -19.92 -10.94
C PRO A 360 -5.86 -19.33 -11.38
N LYS A 361 -6.39 -18.40 -10.59
CA LYS A 361 -7.66 -17.71 -10.82
C LYS A 361 -7.45 -16.20 -10.77
N ASP A 362 -8.29 -15.46 -11.49
CA ASP A 362 -8.29 -13.99 -11.39
C ASP A 362 -8.78 -13.57 -10.00
N ILE A 363 -8.12 -12.59 -9.40
CA ILE A 363 -8.49 -12.09 -8.07
C ILE A 363 -9.86 -11.42 -8.14
N ALA A 364 -10.14 -10.65 -9.19
CA ALA A 364 -11.30 -9.76 -9.20
C ALA A 364 -12.67 -10.45 -9.02
N PRO A 365 -12.99 -11.56 -9.72
CA PRO A 365 -14.25 -12.26 -9.52
C PRO A 365 -14.28 -13.16 -8.27
N ASN A 366 -13.11 -13.51 -7.71
CA ASN A 366 -13.01 -14.47 -6.62
C ASN A 366 -12.81 -13.80 -5.25
N TRP A 367 -12.19 -12.63 -5.18
CA TRP A 367 -11.97 -11.85 -3.95
C TRP A 367 -12.67 -10.50 -4.08
N THR A 368 -14.01 -10.54 -4.06
CA THR A 368 -14.83 -9.37 -4.37
C THR A 368 -14.61 -8.27 -3.33
N SER A 369 -14.36 -8.63 -2.07
CA SER A 369 -14.11 -7.66 -1.02
C SER A 369 -12.82 -6.87 -1.25
N LEU A 370 -11.77 -7.51 -1.78
CA LEU A 370 -10.49 -6.83 -2.11
C LEU A 370 -10.64 -5.84 -3.27
N VAL A 371 -11.51 -6.16 -4.23
CA VAL A 371 -11.83 -5.25 -5.35
C VAL A 371 -12.66 -4.07 -4.88
N LEU A 372 -13.71 -4.32 -4.08
CA LEU A 372 -14.55 -3.27 -3.50
C LEU A 372 -13.75 -2.35 -2.60
N ALA A 373 -12.75 -2.90 -1.91
CA ALA A 373 -11.83 -2.17 -1.07
C ALA A 373 -10.80 -1.32 -1.84
N GLY A 374 -10.69 -1.51 -3.16
CA GLY A 374 -9.68 -0.84 -3.98
C GLY A 374 -8.25 -1.37 -3.81
N ILE A 375 -8.08 -2.55 -3.19
CA ILE A 375 -6.77 -3.23 -3.04
C ILE A 375 -6.34 -3.84 -4.38
N TYR A 376 -7.29 -4.39 -5.14
CA TYR A 376 -7.06 -4.93 -6.48
C TYR A 376 -8.00 -4.29 -7.51
N ASN A 377 -7.56 -4.26 -8.78
CA ASN A 377 -8.33 -3.69 -9.90
C ASN A 377 -9.30 -4.71 -10.49
N ARG A 378 -10.46 -4.23 -11.01
CA ARG A 378 -11.21 -4.99 -12.02
C ARG A 378 -10.50 -4.75 -13.35
N HIS A 379 -9.98 -5.80 -13.97
CA HIS A 379 -9.59 -5.75 -15.37
C HIS A 379 -10.82 -5.82 -16.27
#